data_AF-A0A7J2HH69-F1
#
_entry.id   AF-A0A7J2HH69-F1
#
_cell.length_a   1.000
_cell.length_b   1.000
_cell.length_c   1.000
_cell.angle_alpha   90.00
_cell.angle_beta   90.00
_cell.angle_gamma   90.00
#
_symmetry.space_group_name_H-M   'P 1'
#
loop_
_entity.id
_entity.type
_entity.pdbx_description
1 polymer ?
#
loop_
_entity_poly.entity_id
_entity_poly.type
_entity_poly.pdbx_seq_one_letter_code
_entity_poly.pdbx_strand_id
1 'polypeptide(L)'
;MVAIDTSSIIVAAGRSGVAVGVRGSVAVRNELGLEVQRIGPFIAYLTHENLPEILGSILGEFTPLEFSDYRLDGSIQKILAGLLEKRIQEYVVRRFRDSIILLDGSLSAGPLDNPLWLVSRILDEAKPGGNDVLAFSKTSILQFWASVFTEDRLGVEPPYLVDMTWLIEEIEMKVKVLGRTYLARLGSGLNIFRVDASTSRRIEEVFGSLLRSDPLIYGYPEILILAHDYCTFTRSDVIAIQSILRRFGAEFFKASSIRDILFNPLDGEWRR
;
A
#
# COMPACT_ATOMS: atom_id res chain seq x y z
N MET A 1 3.13 1.46 17.99
CA MET A 1 3.13 0.82 16.65
C MET A 1 2.07 1.48 15.80
N VAL A 2 2.37 1.68 14.52
CA VAL A 2 1.49 2.40 13.59
C VAL A 2 1.44 1.62 12.28
N ALA A 3 0.26 1.45 11.69
CA ALA A 3 0.10 0.89 10.35
C ALA A 3 -0.61 1.87 9.43
N ILE A 4 -0.23 1.84 8.15
CA ILE A 4 -0.75 2.71 7.11
C ILE A 4 -1.19 1.84 5.95
N ASP A 5 -2.36 2.14 5.39
CA ASP A 5 -2.78 1.60 4.11
C ASP A 5 -3.61 2.64 3.34
N THR A 6 -3.69 2.47 2.03
CA THR A 6 -4.53 3.27 1.16
C THR A 6 -5.26 2.40 0.13
N SER A 7 -6.43 2.88 -0.28
CA SER A 7 -7.17 2.25 -1.36
C SER A 7 -7.65 3.29 -2.36
N SER A 8 -7.94 2.81 -3.57
CA SER A 8 -8.50 3.63 -4.64
C SER A 8 -9.57 2.89 -5.43
N ILE A 9 -10.46 3.66 -6.04
CA ILE A 9 -11.53 3.13 -6.89
C ILE A 9 -11.91 4.13 -7.98
N ILE A 10 -12.19 3.65 -9.19
CA ILE A 10 -12.93 4.44 -10.18
C ILE A 10 -14.39 4.37 -9.78
N VAL A 11 -14.96 5.51 -9.37
CA VAL A 11 -16.37 5.59 -9.02
C VAL A 11 -17.22 5.83 -10.26
N ALA A 12 -16.70 6.49 -11.29
CA ALA A 12 -17.43 6.74 -12.51
C ALA A 12 -16.54 7.20 -13.68
N ALA A 13 -17.07 7.14 -14.91
CA ALA A 13 -16.41 7.65 -16.11
C ALA A 13 -17.27 8.71 -16.80
N GLY A 14 -16.67 9.85 -17.13
CA GLY A 14 -17.26 10.92 -17.94
C GLY A 14 -16.72 10.91 -19.38
N ARG A 15 -17.08 11.90 -20.19
CA ARG A 15 -16.64 11.99 -21.60
C ARG A 15 -15.14 12.26 -21.76
N SER A 16 -14.57 13.05 -20.84
CA SER A 16 -13.19 13.56 -20.91
C SER A 16 -12.27 13.00 -19.84
N GLY A 17 -12.78 12.13 -18.96
CA GLY A 17 -12.07 11.76 -17.74
C GLY A 17 -12.81 10.76 -16.86
N VAL A 18 -12.21 10.45 -15.72
CA VAL A 18 -12.74 9.48 -14.74
C VAL A 18 -12.82 10.12 -13.36
N ALA A 19 -13.91 9.84 -12.65
CA ALA A 19 -14.02 10.15 -11.24
C ALA A 19 -13.37 9.03 -10.43
N VAL A 20 -12.37 9.39 -9.63
CA VAL A 20 -11.60 8.49 -8.77
C VAL A 20 -11.83 8.87 -7.32
N GLY A 21 -12.04 7.86 -6.48
CA GLY A 21 -11.96 7.99 -5.03
C GLY A 21 -10.66 7.41 -4.50
N VAL A 22 -10.00 8.13 -3.60
CA VAL A 22 -8.87 7.64 -2.81
C VAL A 22 -9.16 7.80 -1.32
N ARG A 23 -8.75 6.83 -0.52
CA ARG A 23 -8.95 6.83 0.94
C ARG A 23 -7.70 6.24 1.59
N GLY A 24 -7.25 6.83 2.67
CA GLY A 24 -6.18 6.31 3.51
C GLY A 24 -6.67 5.95 4.89
N SER A 25 -5.86 5.19 5.61
CA SER A 25 -6.07 4.91 7.02
C SER A 25 -4.74 4.92 7.78
N VAL A 26 -4.82 5.27 9.05
CA VAL A 26 -3.72 5.15 10.01
C VAL A 26 -4.27 4.43 11.23
N ALA A 27 -3.78 3.23 11.47
CA ALA A 27 -4.09 2.47 12.67
C ALA A 27 -2.93 2.62 13.66
N VAL A 28 -3.23 2.99 14.91
CA VAL A 28 -2.24 3.22 15.96
C VAL A 28 -2.54 2.30 17.13
N ARG A 29 -1.53 1.55 17.56
CA ARG A 29 -1.59 0.75 18.78
C ARG A 29 -0.50 1.19 19.75
N ASN A 30 -0.91 1.47 20.97
CA ASN A 30 -0.03 1.80 22.10
C ASN A 30 -0.62 1.19 23.39
N GLU A 31 -0.02 1.51 24.55
CA GLU A 31 -0.46 0.99 25.85
C GLU A 31 -1.89 1.42 26.23
N LEU A 32 -2.40 2.52 25.68
CA LEU A 32 -3.75 3.03 25.93
C LEU A 32 -4.81 2.34 25.08
N GLY A 33 -4.41 1.61 24.03
CA GLY A 33 -5.31 0.85 23.18
C GLY A 33 -5.02 0.99 21.70
N LEU A 34 -6.08 0.78 20.91
CA LEU A 34 -6.08 0.76 19.46
C LEU A 34 -7.01 1.85 18.94
N GLU A 35 -6.50 2.69 18.03
CA GLU A 35 -7.27 3.72 17.33
C GLU A 35 -7.06 3.58 15.83
N VAL A 36 -8.12 3.75 15.03
CA VAL A 36 -8.01 3.76 13.57
C VAL A 36 -8.63 5.04 13.03
N GLN A 37 -7.81 5.84 12.34
CA GLN A 37 -8.23 7.08 11.70
C GLN A 37 -8.41 6.83 10.20
N ARG A 38 -9.53 7.29 9.65
CA ARG A 38 -9.79 7.29 8.20
C ARG A 38 -9.52 8.67 7.63
N ILE A 39 -8.81 8.71 6.51
CA ILE A 39 -8.43 9.93 5.81
C ILE A 39 -9.13 9.92 4.43
N GLY A 40 -10.06 10.86 4.23
CA GLY A 40 -10.91 10.91 3.05
C GLY A 40 -12.30 10.26 3.28
N PRO A 41 -12.97 9.78 2.21
CA PRO A 41 -12.47 9.66 0.85
C PRO A 41 -12.32 11.02 0.17
N PHE A 42 -11.23 11.19 -0.57
CA PHE A 42 -11.06 12.30 -1.51
C PHE A 42 -11.54 11.86 -2.88
N ILE A 43 -12.42 12.66 -3.49
CA ILE A 43 -12.97 12.39 -4.81
C ILE A 43 -12.41 13.43 -5.78
N ALA A 44 -11.80 12.96 -6.87
CA ALA A 44 -11.24 13.80 -7.91
C ALA A 44 -11.76 13.36 -9.29
N TYR A 45 -12.07 14.32 -10.15
CA TYR A 45 -12.34 14.07 -11.57
C TYR A 45 -11.06 14.32 -12.36
N LEU A 46 -10.48 13.25 -12.91
CA LEU A 46 -9.20 13.26 -13.59
C LEU A 46 -9.41 13.31 -15.10
N THR A 47 -8.80 14.30 -15.73
CA THR A 47 -8.69 14.43 -17.18
C THR A 47 -7.22 14.40 -17.58
N HIS A 48 -6.92 14.25 -18.87
CA HIS A 48 -5.54 14.35 -19.33
C HIS A 48 -4.94 15.75 -19.07
N GLU A 49 -5.77 16.78 -19.05
CA GLU A 49 -5.37 18.19 -18.89
C GLU A 49 -5.03 18.53 -17.43
N ASN A 50 -5.80 18.06 -16.45
CA ASN A 50 -5.60 18.42 -15.04
C ASN A 50 -4.67 17.47 -14.28
N LEU A 51 -4.37 16.30 -14.86
CA LEU A 51 -3.58 15.28 -14.18
C LEU A 51 -2.18 15.74 -13.76
N PRO A 52 -1.39 16.44 -14.61
CA PRO A 52 -0.07 16.92 -14.22
C PRO A 52 -0.11 17.88 -13.02
N GLU A 53 -1.11 18.75 -12.96
CA GLU A 53 -1.30 19.70 -11.86
C GLU A 53 -1.64 18.98 -10.54
N ILE A 54 -2.55 18.00 -10.60
CA ILE A 54 -2.92 17.19 -9.43
C ILE A 54 -1.70 16.42 -8.92
N LEU A 55 -0.94 15.76 -9.80
CA LEU A 55 0.27 15.03 -9.41
C LEU A 55 1.33 15.96 -8.83
N GLY A 56 1.54 17.14 -9.44
CA GLY A 56 2.43 18.18 -8.91
C GLY A 56 2.00 18.63 -7.51
N SER A 57 0.71 18.87 -7.28
CA SER A 57 0.22 19.28 -5.94
C SER A 57 0.50 18.23 -4.86
N ILE A 58 0.45 16.94 -5.19
CA ILE A 58 0.72 15.85 -4.25
C ILE A 58 2.21 15.61 -4.13
N LEU A 59 3.03 15.78 -5.15
CA LEU A 59 4.48 15.53 -5.09
C LEU A 59 5.31 16.75 -4.62
N GLY A 60 4.77 17.96 -4.70
CA GLY A 60 5.43 19.23 -4.39
C GLY A 60 5.94 19.95 -5.65
N GLU A 61 6.86 20.91 -5.49
CA GLU A 61 7.46 21.71 -6.58
C GLU A 61 8.39 20.90 -7.51
N PHE A 62 7.93 19.76 -8.01
CA PHE A 62 8.59 19.03 -9.09
C PHE A 62 7.92 19.35 -10.43
N THR A 63 8.74 19.49 -11.46
CA THR A 63 8.32 19.90 -12.79
C THR A 63 7.69 18.75 -13.56
N PRO A 64 6.73 19.02 -14.47
CA PRO A 64 6.13 17.99 -15.32
C PRO A 64 7.12 17.14 -16.13
N LEU A 65 8.29 17.71 -16.45
CA LEU A 65 9.38 17.04 -17.17
C LEU A 65 10.01 15.91 -16.34
N GLU A 66 10.04 16.04 -15.01
CA GLU A 66 10.54 14.98 -14.12
C GLU A 66 9.55 13.81 -14.00
N PHE A 67 8.27 14.00 -14.38
CA PHE A 67 7.29 12.91 -14.46
C PHE A 67 7.45 12.05 -15.72
N SER A 68 8.14 12.55 -16.76
CA SER A 68 8.33 11.86 -18.04
C SER A 68 9.15 10.57 -17.93
N ASP A 69 10.08 10.53 -16.97
CA ASP A 69 10.93 9.36 -16.69
C ASP A 69 10.18 8.27 -15.93
N TYR A 70 9.05 8.61 -15.30
CA TYR A 70 8.21 7.65 -14.61
C TYR A 70 7.20 7.05 -15.58
N ARG A 71 7.39 5.77 -15.86
CA ARG A 71 6.45 5.03 -16.70
C ARG A 71 5.08 4.95 -16.01
N LEU A 72 4.04 5.39 -16.72
CA LEU A 72 2.64 5.13 -16.37
C LEU A 72 2.29 3.66 -16.66
N ASP A 73 2.98 2.73 -16.00
CA ASP A 73 2.71 1.29 -16.12
C ASP A 73 1.50 0.88 -15.23
N GLY A 74 1.01 1.81 -14.41
CA GLY A 74 -0.05 1.62 -13.43
C GLY A 74 -1.35 2.36 -13.77
N SER A 75 -2.46 1.84 -13.26
CA SER A 75 -3.75 2.52 -13.27
C SER A 75 -3.69 3.82 -12.47
N ILE A 76 -4.20 4.93 -13.02
CA ILE A 76 -4.06 6.26 -12.41
C ILE A 76 -4.58 6.34 -10.98
N GLN A 77 -5.67 5.61 -10.66
CA GLN A 77 -6.18 5.59 -9.29
C GLN A 77 -5.19 4.96 -8.30
N LYS A 78 -4.40 3.97 -8.73
CA LYS A 78 -3.35 3.37 -7.90
C LYS A 78 -2.22 4.35 -7.66
N ILE A 79 -1.87 5.15 -8.67
CA ILE A 79 -0.87 6.21 -8.52
C ILE A 79 -1.31 7.21 -7.45
N LEU A 80 -2.54 7.70 -7.52
CA LEU A 80 -3.05 8.63 -6.52
C LEU A 80 -3.12 8.02 -5.11
N ALA A 81 -3.50 6.75 -4.97
CA ALA A 81 -3.46 6.06 -3.67
C ALA A 81 -2.03 5.94 -3.15
N GLY A 82 -1.08 5.47 -3.96
CA GLY A 82 0.33 5.35 -3.56
C GLY A 82 0.92 6.69 -3.13
N LEU A 83 0.61 7.77 -3.85
CA LEU A 83 1.06 9.12 -3.49
C LEU A 83 0.41 9.62 -2.19
N LEU A 84 -0.89 9.38 -1.99
CA LEU A 84 -1.56 9.66 -0.72
C LEU A 84 -0.90 8.87 0.43
N GLU A 85 -0.58 7.60 0.19
CA GLU A 85 0.12 6.74 1.15
C GLU A 85 1.45 7.36 1.56
N LYS A 86 2.24 7.88 0.60
CA LYS A 86 3.52 8.54 0.92
C LYS A 86 3.34 9.79 1.75
N ARG A 87 2.32 10.60 1.49
CA ARG A 87 2.02 11.76 2.34
C ARG A 87 1.62 11.36 3.75
N ILE A 88 0.87 10.28 3.90
CA ILE A 88 0.54 9.72 5.21
C ILE A 88 1.79 9.16 5.90
N GLN A 89 2.66 8.45 5.17
CA GLN A 89 3.93 7.95 5.68
C GLN A 89 4.83 9.09 6.18
N GLU A 90 5.01 10.16 5.41
CA GLU A 90 5.75 11.36 5.82
C GLU A 90 5.17 11.98 7.11
N TYR A 91 3.85 12.09 7.19
CA TYR A 91 3.19 12.58 8.39
C TYR A 91 3.48 11.67 9.60
N VAL A 92 3.35 10.35 9.43
CA VAL A 92 3.54 9.36 10.50
C VAL A 92 4.99 9.33 10.99
N VAL A 93 5.99 9.26 10.11
CA VAL A 93 7.40 9.21 10.53
C VAL A 93 7.82 10.49 11.28
N ARG A 94 7.21 11.63 10.96
CA ARG A 94 7.45 12.91 11.67
C ARG A 94 6.70 13.01 12.98
N ARG A 95 5.49 12.45 13.07
CA ARG A 95 4.57 12.57 14.22
C ARG A 95 4.87 11.57 15.33
N PHE A 96 5.31 10.38 14.98
CA PHE A 96 5.60 9.30 15.92
C PHE A 96 7.11 9.18 16.17
N ARG A 97 7.44 8.70 17.36
CA ARG A 97 8.81 8.47 17.83
C ARG A 97 8.89 7.10 18.46
N ASP A 98 10.06 6.49 18.43
CA ASP A 98 10.37 5.20 19.04
C ASP A 98 9.34 4.12 18.69
N SER A 99 8.86 4.14 17.44
CA SER A 99 7.71 3.37 16.99
C SER A 99 8.09 2.40 15.88
N ILE A 100 7.42 1.24 15.86
CA ILE A 100 7.41 0.36 14.68
C ILE A 100 6.32 0.85 13.74
N ILE A 101 6.69 1.19 12.51
CA ILE A 101 5.80 1.63 11.44
C ILE A 101 5.65 0.48 10.45
N LEU A 102 4.42 0.02 10.27
CA LEU A 102 4.06 -1.08 9.41
C LEU A 102 3.40 -0.58 8.13
N LEU A 103 3.85 -1.08 6.99
CA LEU A 103 3.31 -0.76 5.67
C LEU A 103 2.79 -2.05 5.00
N ASP A 104 1.68 -1.97 4.29
CA ASP A 104 1.25 -3.06 3.40
C ASP A 104 1.97 -2.92 2.04
N GLY A 105 2.65 -3.98 1.60
CA GLY A 105 3.48 -3.97 0.39
C GLY A 105 4.98 -4.09 0.66
N SER A 106 5.81 -3.74 -0.33
CA SER A 106 7.27 -3.81 -0.27
C SER A 106 7.89 -2.41 -0.24
N LEU A 107 9.16 -2.30 0.18
CA LEU A 107 9.95 -1.07 0.08
C LEU A 107 10.60 -0.91 -1.30
N SER A 108 9.96 -1.47 -2.34
CA SER A 108 10.39 -1.43 -3.74
C SER A 108 10.11 -0.05 -4.34
N ALA A 109 11.15 0.74 -4.60
CA ALA A 109 11.01 2.12 -5.09
C ALA A 109 11.51 2.30 -6.54
N GLY A 110 10.89 3.23 -7.26
CA GLY A 110 11.19 3.51 -8.67
C GLY A 110 9.98 4.00 -9.47
N PRO A 111 8.84 3.31 -9.44
CA PRO A 111 7.59 3.74 -10.10
C PRO A 111 7.05 5.10 -9.60
N LEU A 112 6.14 5.73 -10.36
CA LEU A 112 5.60 7.06 -10.03
C LEU A 112 4.83 7.10 -8.69
N ASP A 113 4.19 5.99 -8.34
CA ASP A 113 3.42 5.81 -7.11
C ASP A 113 4.30 5.47 -5.89
N ASN A 114 5.57 5.12 -6.14
CA ASN A 114 6.58 4.90 -5.11
C ASN A 114 7.96 5.46 -5.53
N PRO A 115 8.11 6.79 -5.72
CA PRO A 115 9.34 7.38 -6.26
C PRO A 115 10.54 7.15 -5.34
N LEU A 116 11.68 6.76 -5.91
CA LEU A 116 12.89 6.41 -5.14
C LEU A 116 13.31 7.49 -4.14
N TRP A 117 13.31 8.76 -4.57
CA TRP A 117 13.70 9.89 -3.72
C TRP A 117 12.75 10.07 -2.53
N LEU A 118 11.45 9.87 -2.75
CA LEU A 118 10.42 10.08 -1.74
C LEU A 118 10.45 8.98 -0.69
N VAL A 119 10.57 7.72 -1.11
CA VAL A 119 10.72 6.58 -0.19
C VAL A 119 12.01 6.71 0.61
N SER A 120 13.12 7.05 -0.06
CA SER A 120 14.41 7.25 0.62
C SER A 120 14.31 8.33 1.68
N ARG A 121 13.69 9.48 1.35
CA ARG A 121 13.44 10.57 2.31
C ARG A 121 12.61 10.10 3.50
N ILE A 122 11.49 9.40 3.27
CA ILE A 122 10.62 8.88 4.34
C ILE A 122 11.41 7.98 5.29
N LEU A 123 12.22 7.06 4.75
CA LEU A 123 13.05 6.15 5.54
C LEU A 123 14.17 6.88 6.30
N ASP A 124 14.76 7.91 5.69
CA ASP A 124 15.79 8.72 6.36
C ASP A 124 15.20 9.61 7.45
N GLU A 125 13.98 10.13 7.28
CA GLU A 125 13.27 10.87 8.32
C GLU A 125 12.77 9.99 9.47
N ALA A 126 12.57 8.68 9.23
CA ALA A 126 12.20 7.72 10.27
C ALA A 126 13.31 7.51 11.31
N LYS A 127 14.58 7.46 10.87
CA LYS A 127 15.74 7.08 11.72
C LYS A 127 15.97 8.03 12.91
N PRO A 128 16.03 9.37 12.77
CA PRO A 128 16.23 10.28 13.90
C PRO A 128 15.10 10.24 14.92
N GLY A 129 13.91 9.81 14.49
CA GLY A 129 12.77 9.62 15.37
C GLY A 129 12.78 8.29 16.15
N GLY A 130 13.80 7.45 15.98
CA GLY A 130 13.84 6.11 16.56
C GLY A 130 12.83 5.15 15.95
N ASN A 131 12.31 5.45 14.76
CA ASN A 131 11.27 4.65 14.12
C ASN A 131 11.88 3.53 13.27
N ASP A 132 11.39 2.31 13.46
CA ASP A 132 11.72 1.15 12.63
C ASP A 132 10.59 0.90 11.63
N VAL A 133 10.92 0.81 10.34
CA VAL A 133 9.92 0.60 9.27
C VAL A 133 9.97 -0.85 8.79
N LEU A 134 8.83 -1.52 8.81
CA LEU A 134 8.64 -2.86 8.26
C LEU A 134 7.52 -2.83 7.22
N ALA A 135 7.80 -3.25 5.98
CA ALA A 135 6.80 -3.39 4.93
C ALA A 135 6.50 -4.87 4.69
N PHE A 136 5.24 -5.27 4.82
CA PHE A 136 4.79 -6.65 4.68
C PHE A 136 4.10 -6.86 3.34
N SER A 137 4.65 -7.72 2.48
CA SER A 137 4.02 -8.09 1.22
C SER A 137 3.39 -9.47 1.28
N LYS A 138 2.08 -9.53 0.96
CA LYS A 138 1.28 -10.76 0.85
C LYS A 138 1.66 -11.57 -0.39
N THR A 139 2.12 -10.92 -1.46
CA THR A 139 2.47 -11.54 -2.75
C THR A 139 3.85 -11.11 -3.20
N SER A 140 4.74 -12.08 -3.41
CA SER A 140 6.13 -11.82 -3.81
C SER A 140 6.65 -12.98 -4.65
N ILE A 141 7.62 -12.71 -5.53
CA ILE A 141 8.40 -13.75 -6.21
C ILE A 141 9.06 -14.72 -5.23
N LEU A 142 9.31 -14.27 -4.00
CA LEU A 142 9.84 -15.08 -2.92
C LEU A 142 8.86 -16.15 -2.40
N GLN A 143 7.58 -16.12 -2.77
CA GLN A 143 6.65 -17.20 -2.46
C GLN A 143 7.09 -18.54 -3.05
N PHE A 144 7.82 -18.53 -4.17
CA PHE A 144 8.45 -19.74 -4.68
C PHE A 144 9.40 -20.34 -3.64
N TRP A 145 10.24 -19.51 -3.02
CA TRP A 145 11.18 -19.91 -1.98
C TRP A 145 10.51 -20.23 -0.64
N ALA A 146 9.32 -19.70 -0.37
CA ALA A 146 8.51 -20.09 0.79
C ALA A 146 8.21 -21.61 0.83
N SER A 147 8.11 -22.25 -0.34
CA SER A 147 7.95 -23.72 -0.44
C SER A 147 9.23 -24.52 -0.11
N VAL A 148 10.38 -23.84 -0.12
CA VAL A 148 11.69 -24.41 0.21
C VAL A 148 11.99 -24.24 1.69
N PHE A 149 11.68 -23.07 2.25
CA PHE A 149 11.94 -22.72 3.65
C PHE A 149 10.80 -23.14 4.59
N THR A 150 10.47 -24.43 4.58
CA THR A 150 9.48 -25.03 5.48
C THR A 150 10.11 -25.44 6.83
N GLU A 151 9.27 -25.57 7.87
CA GLU A 151 9.68 -26.06 9.20
C GLU A 151 10.47 -27.37 9.10
N ASP A 152 9.93 -28.36 8.39
CA ASP A 152 10.54 -29.69 8.25
C ASP A 152 11.94 -29.63 7.63
N ARG A 153 12.17 -28.67 6.74
CA ARG A 153 13.46 -28.50 6.04
C ARG A 153 14.46 -27.68 6.84
N LEU A 154 13.98 -26.70 7.59
CA LEU A 154 14.82 -25.84 8.42
C LEU A 154 15.11 -26.45 9.79
N GLY A 155 14.26 -27.37 10.28
CA GLY A 155 14.33 -27.92 11.63
C GLY A 155 14.06 -26.88 12.72
N VAL A 156 13.35 -25.80 12.40
CA VAL A 156 13.07 -24.67 13.31
C VAL A 156 11.58 -24.35 13.29
N GLU A 157 10.99 -24.23 14.48
CA GLU A 157 9.60 -23.80 14.65
C GLU A 157 9.49 -22.25 14.59
N PRO A 158 8.37 -21.70 14.08
CA PRO A 158 8.10 -20.27 14.12
C PRO A 158 8.09 -19.69 15.55
N PRO A 159 8.42 -18.40 15.72
CA PRO A 159 8.71 -17.42 14.68
C PRO A 159 10.16 -17.47 14.19
N TYR A 160 10.36 -17.33 12.87
CA TYR A 160 11.70 -17.21 12.27
C TYR A 160 11.74 -16.24 11.09
N LEU A 161 12.95 -15.75 10.81
CA LEU A 161 13.28 -14.88 9.68
C LEU A 161 14.41 -15.51 8.87
N VAL A 162 14.28 -15.51 7.55
CA VAL A 162 15.35 -15.89 6.61
C VAL A 162 15.76 -14.66 5.83
N ASP A 163 17.04 -14.29 5.89
CA ASP A 163 17.57 -13.17 5.11
C ASP A 163 17.65 -13.54 3.63
N MET A 164 16.93 -12.78 2.80
CA MET A 164 16.81 -12.94 1.36
C MET A 164 17.35 -11.73 0.61
N THR A 165 18.07 -10.82 1.29
CA THR A 165 18.54 -9.55 0.72
C THR A 165 19.40 -9.79 -0.52
N TRP A 166 20.36 -10.73 -0.43
CA TRP A 166 21.26 -11.09 -1.54
C TRP A 166 20.49 -11.51 -2.80
N LEU A 167 19.43 -12.29 -2.64
CA LEU A 167 18.66 -12.81 -3.77
C LEU A 167 17.87 -11.70 -4.46
N ILE A 168 17.29 -10.79 -3.68
CA ILE A 168 16.55 -9.65 -4.21
C ILE A 168 17.47 -8.69 -4.95
N GLU A 169 18.68 -8.45 -4.42
CA GLU A 169 19.71 -7.65 -5.08
C GLU A 169 20.14 -8.24 -6.43
N GLU A 170 20.15 -9.57 -6.58
CA GLU A 170 20.46 -10.25 -7.85
C GLU A 170 19.30 -10.24 -8.86
N ILE A 171 18.04 -10.33 -8.40
CA ILE A 171 16.87 -10.50 -9.27
C ILE A 171 16.23 -9.17 -9.69
N GLU A 172 16.13 -8.18 -8.80
CA GLU A 172 15.39 -6.94 -9.08
C GLU A 172 16.25 -5.93 -9.87
N MET A 173 16.33 -6.11 -11.20
CA MET A 173 17.12 -5.23 -12.08
C MET A 173 16.47 -3.87 -12.39
N LYS A 174 15.17 -3.68 -12.12
CA LYS A 174 14.40 -2.48 -12.55
C LYS A 174 13.81 -1.63 -11.42
N VAL A 175 13.71 -2.19 -10.22
CA VAL A 175 13.11 -1.52 -9.05
C VAL A 175 14.10 -1.68 -7.91
N LYS A 176 14.36 -0.60 -7.17
CA LYS A 176 15.33 -0.64 -6.07
C LYS A 176 14.57 -0.91 -4.78
N VAL A 177 14.80 -2.07 -4.17
CA VAL A 177 14.31 -2.34 -2.82
C VAL A 177 15.18 -1.59 -1.83
N LEU A 178 14.55 -0.83 -0.95
CA LEU A 178 15.23 -0.11 0.12
C LEU A 178 15.17 -0.91 1.42
N GLY A 179 16.30 -1.07 2.10
CA GLY A 179 16.41 -1.85 3.32
C GLY A 179 16.81 -3.32 3.07
N ARG A 180 16.67 -4.16 4.10
CA ARG A 180 16.97 -5.60 4.05
C ARG A 180 15.70 -6.39 3.82
N THR A 181 15.77 -7.45 3.03
CA THR A 181 14.59 -8.28 2.71
C THR A 181 14.65 -9.60 3.46
N TYR A 182 13.54 -9.98 4.06
CA TYR A 182 13.39 -11.22 4.79
C TYR A 182 12.17 -12.01 4.31
N LEU A 183 12.25 -13.33 4.41
CA LEU A 183 11.08 -14.19 4.50
C LEU A 183 10.76 -14.40 5.97
N ALA A 184 9.56 -14.02 6.38
CA ALA A 184 9.10 -14.08 7.75
C ALA A 184 7.98 -15.11 7.91
N ARG A 185 8.19 -16.07 8.81
CA ARG A 185 7.14 -16.96 9.30
C ARG A 185 6.91 -16.64 10.77
N LEU A 186 5.79 -15.98 11.08
CA LEU A 186 5.55 -15.42 12.40
C LEU A 186 4.61 -16.26 13.29
N GLY A 187 4.06 -17.36 12.75
CA GLY A 187 3.22 -18.29 13.50
C GLY A 187 3.15 -19.65 12.84
N SER A 188 2.50 -20.60 13.51
CA SER A 188 2.40 -22.02 13.11
C SER A 188 1.54 -22.29 11.85
N GLY A 189 1.06 -21.25 11.17
CA GLY A 189 0.33 -21.36 9.90
C GLY A 189 1.26 -21.57 8.70
N LEU A 190 0.64 -21.75 7.52
CA LEU A 190 1.35 -21.94 6.24
C LEU A 190 1.83 -20.62 5.61
N ASN A 191 1.38 -19.48 6.14
CA ASN A 191 1.66 -18.20 5.52
C ASN A 191 3.08 -17.73 5.87
N ILE A 192 3.85 -17.44 4.83
CA ILE A 192 5.16 -16.80 4.91
C ILE A 192 5.05 -15.48 4.14
N PHE A 193 5.54 -14.42 4.74
CA PHE A 193 5.47 -13.07 4.17
C PHE A 193 6.86 -12.59 3.77
N ARG A 194 6.95 -11.84 2.66
CA ARG A 194 8.13 -11.02 2.41
C ARG A 194 8.03 -9.81 3.33
N VAL A 195 9.10 -9.52 4.06
CA VAL A 195 9.21 -8.31 4.88
C VAL A 195 10.46 -7.55 4.49
N ASP A 196 10.26 -6.31 4.05
CA ASP A 196 11.35 -5.38 3.81
C ASP A 196 11.50 -4.49 5.03
N ALA A 197 12.73 -4.39 5.55
CA ALA A 197 13.00 -3.76 6.84
C ALA A 197 14.04 -2.64 6.70
N SER A 198 13.69 -1.47 7.19
CA SER A 198 14.59 -0.33 7.39
C SER A 198 14.58 0.03 8.87
N THR A 199 15.55 -0.51 9.59
CA THR A 199 15.59 -0.46 11.06
C THR A 199 16.94 0.06 11.55
N SER A 200 16.93 0.76 12.68
CA SER A 200 18.17 1.15 13.39
C SER A 200 18.53 0.14 14.47
N ARG A 201 17.53 -0.56 15.01
CA ARG A 201 17.73 -1.68 15.95
C ARG A 201 18.04 -2.97 15.21
N ARG A 202 18.55 -3.95 15.97
CA ARG A 202 18.70 -5.33 15.48
C ARG A 202 17.34 -5.90 15.08
N ILE A 203 17.29 -6.60 13.95
CA ILE A 203 16.02 -7.08 13.37
C ILE A 203 15.26 -7.99 14.33
N GLU A 204 15.98 -8.80 15.10
CA GLU A 204 15.42 -9.71 16.12
C GLU A 204 14.72 -8.94 17.24
N GLU A 205 15.25 -7.79 17.65
CA GLU A 205 14.64 -6.93 18.67
C GLU A 205 13.38 -6.24 18.16
N VAL A 206 13.40 -5.80 16.90
CA VAL A 206 12.23 -5.17 16.25
C VAL A 206 11.09 -6.16 16.11
N PHE A 207 11.37 -7.38 15.61
CA PHE A 207 10.35 -8.42 15.50
C PHE A 207 9.89 -8.94 16.86
N GLY A 208 10.78 -9.10 17.84
CA GLY A 208 10.39 -9.40 19.22
C GLY A 208 9.44 -8.36 19.80
N SER A 209 9.70 -7.08 19.54
CA SER A 209 8.83 -5.97 19.92
C SER A 209 7.47 -6.02 19.19
N LEU A 210 7.46 -6.35 17.90
CA LEU A 210 6.24 -6.52 17.09
C LEU A 210 5.36 -7.64 17.63
N LEU A 211 5.94 -8.82 17.85
CA LEU A 211 5.23 -10.01 18.35
C LEU A 211 4.65 -9.80 19.76
N ARG A 212 5.30 -8.97 20.58
CA ARG A 212 4.78 -8.56 21.88
C ARG A 212 3.63 -7.56 21.78
N SER A 213 3.64 -6.73 20.73
CA SER A 213 2.78 -5.54 20.65
C SER A 213 1.51 -5.75 19.84
N ASP A 214 1.50 -6.62 18.83
CA ASP A 214 0.32 -6.89 17.99
C ASP A 214 -0.08 -8.37 18.07
N PRO A 215 -1.38 -8.68 18.16
CA PRO A 215 -1.83 -10.01 17.83
C PRO A 215 -1.63 -10.27 16.33
N LEU A 216 -1.35 -11.54 16.01
CA LEU A 216 -1.24 -11.99 14.62
C LEU A 216 -2.46 -12.78 14.21
N ILE A 217 -3.04 -12.42 13.06
CA ILE A 217 -4.11 -13.18 12.42
C ILE A 217 -3.50 -13.93 11.25
N TYR A 218 -3.44 -15.26 11.36
CA TYR A 218 -2.78 -16.15 10.38
C TYR A 218 -1.32 -15.77 10.07
N GLY A 219 -0.59 -15.30 11.08
CA GLY A 219 0.81 -14.87 10.96
C GLY A 219 1.00 -13.45 10.43
N TYR A 220 -0.07 -12.69 10.19
CA TYR A 220 -0.04 -11.32 9.70
C TYR A 220 -0.49 -10.33 10.80
N PRO A 221 0.16 -9.15 10.97
CA PRO A 221 -0.22 -8.18 12.00
C PRO A 221 -1.68 -7.71 11.86
N GLU A 222 -2.47 -7.83 12.93
CA GLU A 222 -3.86 -7.34 13.00
C GLU A 222 -3.96 -5.85 12.65
N ILE A 223 -3.01 -5.03 13.10
CA ILE A 223 -3.05 -3.58 12.86
C ILE A 223 -2.95 -3.22 11.37
N LEU A 224 -2.26 -4.04 10.55
CA LEU A 224 -2.24 -3.88 9.09
C LEU A 224 -3.58 -4.28 8.47
N ILE A 225 -4.25 -5.31 8.98
CA ILE A 225 -5.61 -5.70 8.54
C ILE A 225 -6.58 -4.56 8.83
N LEU A 226 -6.50 -3.96 10.02
CA LEU A 226 -7.35 -2.84 10.39
C LEU A 226 -7.09 -1.60 9.52
N ALA A 227 -5.83 -1.28 9.23
CA ALA A 227 -5.54 -0.21 8.28
C ALA A 227 -6.20 -0.51 6.92
N HIS A 228 -6.01 -1.71 6.38
CA HIS A 228 -6.59 -2.14 5.12
C HIS A 228 -8.12 -2.05 5.07
N ASP A 229 -8.78 -2.63 6.06
CA ASP A 229 -10.24 -2.68 6.11
C ASP A 229 -10.87 -1.28 6.20
N TYR A 230 -10.25 -0.37 6.96
CA TYR A 230 -10.78 0.98 7.16
C TYR A 230 -10.54 1.92 5.97
N CYS A 231 -9.54 1.64 5.13
CA CYS A 231 -9.34 2.39 3.89
C CYS A 231 -10.13 1.80 2.71
N THR A 232 -10.59 0.55 2.77
CA THR A 232 -11.25 -0.13 1.65
C THR A 232 -12.60 0.50 1.31
N PHE A 233 -12.86 0.68 0.01
CA PHE A 233 -14.17 1.12 -0.49
C PHE A 233 -15.14 -0.05 -0.59
N THR A 234 -16.31 0.10 0.03
CA THR A 234 -17.43 -0.82 -0.09
C THR A 234 -18.32 -0.47 -1.28
N ARG A 235 -19.21 -1.39 -1.68
CA ARG A 235 -20.24 -1.09 -2.70
C ARG A 235 -21.14 0.08 -2.27
N SER A 236 -21.47 0.17 -0.99
CA SER A 236 -22.27 1.27 -0.44
C SER A 236 -21.56 2.61 -0.57
N ASP A 237 -20.24 2.67 -0.35
CA ASP A 237 -19.45 3.88 -0.59
C ASP A 237 -19.56 4.32 -2.05
N VAL A 238 -19.41 3.40 -3.00
CA VAL A 238 -19.48 3.70 -4.44
C VAL A 238 -20.85 4.26 -4.81
N ILE A 239 -21.93 3.63 -4.34
CA ILE A 239 -23.31 4.07 -4.61
C ILE A 239 -23.55 5.47 -4.03
N ALA A 240 -23.09 5.72 -2.80
CA ALA A 240 -23.24 7.02 -2.15
C ALA A 240 -22.49 8.13 -2.92
N ILE A 241 -21.23 7.87 -3.30
CA ILE A 241 -20.43 8.81 -4.09
C ILE A 241 -21.08 9.08 -5.45
N GLN A 242 -21.48 8.04 -6.18
CA GLN A 242 -22.17 8.18 -7.47
C GLN A 242 -23.49 8.96 -7.33
N SER A 243 -24.25 8.74 -6.25
CA SER A 243 -25.50 9.48 -5.99
C SER A 243 -25.24 10.96 -5.78
N ILE A 244 -24.23 11.32 -4.97
CA ILE A 244 -23.83 12.71 -4.74
C ILE A 244 -23.40 13.36 -6.06
N LEU A 245 -22.53 12.71 -6.82
CA LEU A 245 -22.05 13.26 -8.08
C LEU A 245 -23.17 13.46 -9.12
N ARG A 246 -24.14 12.53 -9.21
CA ARG A 246 -25.33 12.69 -10.07
C ARG A 246 -26.21 13.88 -9.65
N ARG A 247 -26.34 14.14 -8.34
CA ARG A 247 -27.06 15.33 -7.83
C ARG A 247 -26.38 16.63 -8.24
N PHE A 248 -25.06 16.62 -8.43
CA PHE A 248 -24.30 17.74 -8.97
C PHE A 248 -24.28 17.80 -10.50
N GLY A 249 -25.13 17.02 -11.18
CA GLY A 249 -25.30 17.07 -12.64
C GLY A 249 -24.26 16.28 -13.42
N ALA A 250 -23.46 15.44 -12.77
CA ALA A 250 -22.49 14.61 -13.47
C ALA A 250 -23.19 13.45 -14.22
N GLU A 251 -23.05 13.44 -15.55
CA GLU A 251 -23.44 12.32 -16.39
C GLU A 251 -22.31 11.30 -16.43
N PHE A 252 -22.58 10.10 -15.92
CA PHE A 252 -21.60 9.02 -15.93
C PHE A 252 -22.02 7.90 -16.84
N PHE A 253 -21.09 7.47 -17.66
CA PHE A 253 -21.21 6.24 -18.42
C PHE A 253 -20.86 5.09 -17.49
N LYS A 254 -21.66 4.02 -17.54
CA LYS A 254 -21.22 2.74 -17.00
C LYS A 254 -20.01 2.35 -17.82
N ALA A 255 -18.83 2.32 -17.22
CA ALA A 255 -17.64 1.81 -17.88
C ALA A 255 -17.90 0.33 -18.17
N SER A 256 -18.39 0.02 -19.36
CA SER A 256 -18.54 -1.34 -19.81
C SER A 256 -17.12 -1.88 -19.98
N SER A 257 -16.78 -2.89 -19.18
CA SER A 257 -15.51 -3.60 -19.36
C SER A 257 -15.49 -4.12 -20.79
N ILE A 258 -14.37 -3.94 -21.50
CA ILE A 258 -14.19 -4.56 -22.83
C ILE A 258 -14.46 -6.07 -22.72
N ARG A 259 -14.11 -6.69 -21.58
CA ARG A 259 -14.45 -8.09 -21.31
C ARG A 259 -15.96 -8.32 -21.24
N ASP A 260 -16.73 -7.44 -20.62
CA ASP A 260 -18.19 -7.57 -20.58
C ASP A 260 -18.82 -7.31 -21.97
N ILE A 261 -18.28 -6.36 -22.75
CA ILE A 261 -18.74 -6.10 -24.12
C ILE A 261 -18.43 -7.30 -25.04
N LEU A 262 -17.23 -7.86 -24.93
CA LEU A 262 -16.77 -8.95 -25.79
C LEU A 262 -17.35 -10.30 -25.41
N PHE A 263 -17.56 -10.55 -24.11
CA PHE A 263 -17.92 -11.88 -23.61
C PHE A 263 -19.32 -11.96 -22.99
N ASN A 264 -20.01 -10.83 -22.77
CA ASN A 264 -21.42 -10.77 -22.37
C ASN A 264 -22.26 -9.78 -23.22
N PRO A 265 -22.21 -9.82 -24.57
CA PRO A 265 -22.85 -8.82 -25.43
C PRO A 265 -24.40 -8.81 -25.37
N LEU A 266 -25.04 -9.84 -24.80
CA LEU A 266 -26.50 -10.02 -24.85
C LEU A 266 -27.20 -9.97 -23.48
N ASP A 267 -26.46 -9.93 -22.37
CA ASP A 267 -27.04 -10.01 -21.01
C ASP A 267 -27.40 -8.63 -20.42
N GLY A 268 -27.38 -7.58 -21.25
CA GLY A 268 -27.56 -6.18 -20.85
C GLY A 268 -28.91 -5.80 -20.24
N GLU A 269 -29.91 -6.68 -20.26
CA GLU A 269 -31.26 -6.38 -19.72
C GLU A 269 -31.76 -7.31 -18.61
N TRP A 270 -31.07 -8.39 -18.25
CA TRP A 270 -31.67 -9.40 -17.35
C TRP A 270 -30.74 -9.91 -16.27
N ARG A 271 -30.47 -9.08 -15.25
CA ARG A 271 -30.36 -9.53 -13.84
C ARG A 271 -30.87 -8.43 -12.91
N ARG A 272 -32.12 -8.58 -12.45
CA ARG A 272 -32.65 -7.91 -11.25
C ARG A 272 -32.00 -8.50 -10.01
#